data_AF-A0A2J6T639-F1
#
_entry.id   AF-A0A2J6T639-F1
#
_cell.length_a   1.000
_cell.length_b   1.000
_cell.length_c   1.000
_cell.angle_alpha   90.00
_cell.angle_beta   90.00
_cell.angle_gamma   90.00
#
_symmetry.space_group_name_H-M   'P 1'
#
loop_
_entity.id
_entity.type
_entity.pdbx_description
1 polymer ?
#
loop_
_entity_poly.entity_id
_entity_poly.type
_entity_poly.pdbx_seq_one_letter_code
_entity_poly.pdbx_strand_id
1 'polypeptide(L)'
;MPFNNQTNYRLPPVIVKQDEPGKRQGEKLNFNLASQSNRSFYTLPQSASSVDSESQAIDDLTTQLSQTFLNTTRSTETHQLATVAGTQRKDAIDQVITSVLTQDLRAAGSGKLLPDHPCFDHVRQYARKWNISDDAVSSNIKLACGYLKFPVIMLLNPAPKHESLPFDTMVARCRTLRWIEDVLIGVGLGLADVIILDICPLLSNDRIRQLEKEGLGRKQQALSEAYDVTQKMLEMFQPSIVISCQCSTSFSNWVPGGHVIARELCSSMKSARAREVKAVSIGDHKINVVQAYHPSSFLNYNRRGHHDLGGQFLKALFQRLYNPCSNWKNQHIMALIVSANNSLVASTNTSPPRREETDGTWNTRAERRFGKGTLVPAIAS
;
A
#
# COMPACT_ATOMS: atom_id res chain seq x y z
N MET A 1 34.18 -27.95 -7.71
CA MET A 1 34.65 -26.81 -6.90
C MET A 1 33.42 -26.10 -6.34
N PRO A 2 33.10 -26.21 -5.03
CA PRO A 2 32.00 -25.46 -4.45
C PRO A 2 32.53 -24.15 -3.84
N PHE A 3 31.93 -23.02 -4.22
CA PHE A 3 32.16 -21.74 -3.56
C PHE A 3 31.23 -21.62 -2.35
N ASN A 4 31.86 -21.56 -1.18
CA ASN A 4 31.26 -21.34 0.12
C ASN A 4 31.50 -19.87 0.48
N ASN A 5 30.45 -19.05 0.60
CA ASN A 5 30.58 -17.67 1.06
C ASN A 5 29.70 -17.46 2.31
N GLN A 6 30.32 -17.65 3.47
CA GLN A 6 29.86 -17.10 4.74
C GLN A 6 30.48 -15.71 4.92
N THR A 7 29.66 -14.66 4.92
CA THR A 7 30.10 -13.32 5.32
C THR A 7 29.60 -13.01 6.73
N ASN A 8 30.53 -13.02 7.68
CA ASN A 8 30.38 -12.50 9.04
C ASN A 8 30.28 -10.96 9.01
N TYR A 9 29.21 -10.40 9.57
CA TYR A 9 29.09 -8.97 9.80
C TYR A 9 29.73 -8.60 11.16
N ARG A 10 30.84 -7.84 11.12
CA ARG A 10 31.38 -7.10 12.28
C ARG A 10 30.68 -5.74 12.36
N LEU A 11 30.11 -5.41 13.51
CA LEU A 11 29.62 -4.07 13.84
C LEU A 11 30.80 -3.11 14.10
N PRO A 12 30.72 -1.83 13.70
CA PRO A 12 31.72 -0.83 14.03
C PRO A 12 31.57 -0.31 15.48
N PRO A 13 32.65 0.22 16.09
CA PRO A 13 32.64 0.65 17.48
C PRO A 13 31.89 1.98 17.68
N VAL A 14 31.18 2.06 18.81
CA VAL A 14 30.50 3.24 19.31
C VAL A 14 31.53 4.25 19.82
N ILE A 15 31.58 5.44 19.22
CA ILE A 15 32.37 6.58 19.72
C ILE A 15 31.47 7.38 20.67
N VAL A 16 31.81 7.34 21.96
CA VAL A 16 31.22 8.18 23.01
C VAL A 16 31.96 9.51 23.02
N LYS A 17 31.28 10.62 22.72
CA LYS A 17 31.80 11.97 22.99
C LYS A 17 31.41 12.40 24.41
N GLN A 18 32.42 12.69 25.22
CA GLN A 18 32.31 13.39 26.49
C GLN A 18 32.29 14.90 26.24
N ASP A 19 31.30 15.61 26.77
CA ASP A 19 31.29 17.07 26.85
C ASP A 19 31.67 17.49 28.27
N GLU A 20 32.70 18.34 28.41
CA GLU A 20 33.00 19.07 29.63
C GLU A 20 32.55 20.55 29.54
N PRO A 21 32.21 21.20 30.69
CA PRO A 21 31.66 22.55 30.75
C PRO A 21 32.70 23.62 31.14
N GLY A 22 32.58 24.84 30.62
CA GLY A 22 33.51 25.94 30.93
C GLY A 22 33.01 27.37 30.67
N LYS A 23 32.44 27.97 31.72
CA LYS A 23 32.32 29.40 32.16
C LYS A 23 32.95 30.53 31.32
N ARG A 24 32.26 31.69 31.24
CA ARG A 24 32.52 33.01 31.91
C ARG A 24 31.63 34.14 31.32
N GLN A 25 30.86 34.88 32.14
CA GLN A 25 31.01 36.30 32.59
C GLN A 25 30.99 37.35 31.44
N GLY A 26 30.36 38.52 31.48
CA GLY A 26 29.58 39.35 32.42
C GLY A 26 28.96 40.49 31.57
N GLU A 27 27.88 41.19 31.95
CA GLU A 27 27.86 42.54 32.56
C GLU A 27 26.37 42.94 32.61
N LYS A 28 25.71 43.06 33.77
CA LYS A 28 25.43 44.30 34.52
C LYS A 28 25.09 45.53 33.68
N LEU A 29 23.82 45.91 33.71
CA LEU A 29 23.39 47.31 33.92
C LEU A 29 22.00 47.33 34.58
N ASN A 30 21.99 47.85 35.81
CA ASN A 30 20.80 48.19 36.59
C ASN A 30 20.27 49.56 36.14
N PHE A 31 18.95 49.70 36.07
CA PHE A 31 18.28 50.95 36.47
C PHE A 31 16.98 50.60 37.19
N ASN A 32 16.95 50.92 38.48
CA ASN A 32 15.74 51.01 39.30
C ASN A 32 15.02 52.32 38.95
N LEU A 33 13.69 52.33 38.94
CA LEU A 33 12.94 53.29 39.74
C LEU A 33 11.51 52.80 39.99
N ALA A 34 11.08 53.01 41.23
CA ALA A 34 9.91 52.46 41.87
C ALA A 34 8.62 53.23 41.58
N SER A 35 7.47 52.57 41.74
CA SER A 35 6.37 53.13 42.53
C SER A 35 5.35 52.06 42.90
N GLN A 36 5.01 52.03 44.18
CA GLN A 36 4.03 51.19 44.86
C GLN A 36 2.59 51.48 44.39
N SER A 37 1.71 50.48 44.41
CA SER A 37 0.43 50.58 45.14
C SER A 37 -0.26 49.22 45.28
N ASN A 38 -0.72 48.96 46.50
CA ASN A 38 -1.61 47.88 46.92
C ASN A 38 -2.93 47.89 46.14
N ARG A 39 -3.49 46.71 45.82
CA ARG A 39 -4.89 46.35 46.12
C ARG A 39 -5.26 44.89 45.82
N SER A 40 -5.71 44.25 46.90
CA SER A 40 -6.86 43.34 47.04
C SER A 40 -7.01 42.07 46.20
N PHE A 41 -7.11 40.98 46.96
CA PHE A 41 -7.64 39.67 46.63
C PHE A 41 -9.07 39.74 46.10
N TYR A 42 -9.30 39.13 44.92
CA TYR A 42 -10.56 38.45 44.59
C TYR A 42 -10.22 37.19 43.80
N THR A 43 -10.45 36.04 44.43
CA THR A 43 -10.50 34.72 43.80
C THR A 43 -11.83 34.60 43.05
N LEU A 44 -11.79 34.46 41.72
CA LEU A 44 -12.92 34.06 40.88
C LEU A 44 -12.73 32.61 40.43
N PRO A 45 -13.81 31.80 40.37
CA PRO A 45 -13.74 30.40 39.99
C PRO A 45 -13.50 30.26 38.48
N GLN A 46 -12.59 29.35 38.11
CA GLN A 46 -12.38 28.92 36.72
C GLN A 46 -13.62 28.18 36.21
N SER A 47 -14.37 28.82 35.32
CA SER A 47 -15.30 28.15 34.42
C SER A 47 -14.53 27.51 33.26
N ALA A 48 -14.20 26.23 33.42
CA ALA A 48 -13.83 25.37 32.31
C ALA A 48 -15.11 24.88 31.57
N SER A 49 -14.98 24.61 30.28
CA SER A 49 -15.87 23.79 29.43
C SER A 49 -17.04 24.44 28.64
N SER A 50 -16.75 25.39 27.74
CA SER A 50 -17.67 25.64 26.61
C SER A 50 -17.01 25.64 25.22
N VAL A 51 -15.69 25.82 25.14
CA VAL A 51 -15.00 25.94 23.84
C VAL A 51 -14.77 24.58 23.16
N ASP A 52 -14.57 23.51 23.95
CA ASP A 52 -14.36 22.16 23.41
C ASP A 52 -15.67 21.50 22.93
N SER A 53 -16.83 21.86 23.51
CA SER A 53 -18.13 21.34 23.06
C SER A 53 -18.61 22.03 21.78
N GLU A 54 -18.33 23.34 21.62
CA GLU A 54 -18.60 24.06 20.38
C GLU A 54 -17.71 23.58 19.23
N SER A 55 -16.41 23.37 19.46
CA SER A 55 -15.51 22.86 18.41
C SER A 55 -15.90 21.45 17.95
N GLN A 56 -16.38 20.60 18.86
CA GLN A 56 -16.85 19.26 18.52
C GLN A 56 -18.21 19.28 17.79
N ALA A 57 -19.11 20.18 18.16
CA ALA A 57 -20.37 20.40 17.46
C ALA A 57 -20.16 20.95 16.03
N ILE A 58 -19.15 21.79 15.81
CA ILE A 58 -18.81 22.36 14.50
C ILE A 58 -18.21 21.29 13.57
N ASP A 59 -17.34 20.41 14.07
CA ASP A 59 -16.79 19.30 13.29
C ASP A 59 -17.86 18.25 12.92
N ASP A 60 -18.82 17.99 13.83
CA ASP A 60 -19.96 17.12 13.58
C ASP A 60 -20.95 17.73 12.58
N LEU A 61 -21.21 19.04 12.67
CA LEU A 61 -22.03 19.78 11.69
C LEU A 61 -21.37 19.86 10.31
N THR A 62 -20.05 20.05 10.24
CA THR A 62 -19.29 20.07 8.98
C THR A 62 -19.31 18.69 8.31
N THR A 63 -19.21 17.63 9.12
CA THR A 63 -19.33 16.25 8.66
C THR A 63 -20.75 15.93 8.19
N GLN A 64 -21.79 16.40 8.90
CA GLN A 64 -23.19 16.23 8.50
C GLN A 64 -23.53 17.01 7.24
N LEU A 65 -23.13 18.28 7.11
CA LEU A 65 -23.38 19.10 5.93
C LEU A 65 -22.68 18.55 4.69
N SER A 66 -21.45 18.04 4.82
CA SER A 66 -20.74 17.35 3.74
C SER A 66 -21.46 16.06 3.29
N GLN A 67 -22.07 15.33 4.23
CA GLN A 67 -22.87 14.14 3.93
C GLN A 67 -24.22 14.49 3.29
N THR A 68 -24.86 15.59 3.72
CA THR A 68 -26.11 16.07 3.13
C THR A 68 -25.87 16.54 1.69
N PHE A 69 -24.77 17.25 1.42
CA PHE A 69 -24.43 17.65 0.04
C PHE A 69 -24.23 16.44 -0.88
N LEU A 70 -23.54 15.40 -0.41
CA LEU A 70 -23.37 14.14 -1.15
C LEU A 70 -24.70 13.38 -1.38
N ASN A 71 -25.67 13.51 -0.47
CA ASN A 71 -27.00 12.93 -0.63
C ASN A 71 -27.91 13.77 -1.54
N THR A 72 -27.76 15.10 -1.58
CA THR A 72 -28.53 15.99 -2.44
C THR A 72 -28.09 15.88 -3.91
N THR A 73 -26.78 15.72 -4.17
CA THR A 73 -26.27 15.47 -5.54
C THR A 73 -26.54 14.04 -6.03
N ARG A 74 -27.05 13.16 -5.15
CA ARG A 74 -27.46 11.79 -5.48
C ARG A 74 -28.80 11.70 -6.23
N SER A 75 -29.47 12.84 -6.45
CA SER A 75 -30.85 12.92 -6.96
C SER A 75 -31.00 13.01 -8.49
N THR A 76 -29.93 13.03 -9.29
CA THR A 76 -30.07 13.20 -10.75
C THR A 76 -29.53 12.08 -11.62
N GLU A 77 -28.89 11.04 -11.08
CA GLU A 77 -28.51 9.86 -11.86
C GLU A 77 -28.89 8.58 -11.10
N THR A 78 -29.92 7.91 -11.60
CA THR A 78 -30.53 6.73 -11.01
C THR A 78 -29.66 5.48 -11.27
N HIS A 79 -28.49 5.41 -10.63
CA HIS A 79 -27.87 4.10 -10.38
C HIS A 79 -28.51 3.53 -9.12
N GLN A 80 -29.39 2.54 -9.29
CA GLN A 80 -29.98 1.77 -8.18
C GLN A 80 -28.88 1.03 -7.41
N LEU A 81 -28.27 1.70 -6.43
CA LEU A 81 -27.48 1.06 -5.39
C LEU A 81 -28.44 0.28 -4.50
N ALA A 82 -28.51 -1.03 -4.71
CA ALA A 82 -29.15 -1.96 -3.79
C ALA A 82 -28.43 -1.88 -2.44
N THR A 83 -28.92 -0.99 -1.58
CA THR A 83 -28.53 -0.95 -0.18
C THR A 83 -29.29 -2.08 0.48
N VAL A 84 -28.58 -3.12 0.91
CA VAL A 84 -29.18 -4.29 1.58
C VAL A 84 -29.84 -3.82 2.87
N ALA A 85 -31.15 -3.56 2.80
CA ALA A 85 -31.96 -3.15 3.93
C ALA A 85 -32.18 -4.33 4.88
N GLY A 86 -32.09 -4.02 6.18
CA GLY A 86 -31.74 -4.98 7.22
C GLY A 86 -32.76 -6.08 7.48
N THR A 87 -32.25 -7.28 7.76
CA THR A 87 -32.74 -8.12 8.88
C THR A 87 -31.80 -9.28 9.24
N GLN A 88 -30.59 -9.35 8.71
CA GLN A 88 -29.49 -10.14 9.30
C GLN A 88 -28.16 -9.42 9.05
N ARG A 89 -27.74 -8.51 9.94
CA ARG A 89 -26.33 -8.08 10.03
C ARG A 89 -25.48 -9.23 10.59
N LYS A 90 -25.54 -10.42 9.97
CA LYS A 90 -24.38 -11.30 9.97
C LYS A 90 -23.23 -10.48 9.42
N ASP A 91 -22.09 -10.53 10.09
CA ASP A 91 -20.94 -9.68 9.82
C ASP A 91 -20.62 -9.68 8.32
N ALA A 92 -20.91 -8.57 7.61
CA ALA A 92 -20.79 -8.51 6.14
C ALA A 92 -19.37 -8.84 5.68
N ILE A 93 -18.39 -8.57 6.54
CA ILE A 93 -16.99 -8.94 6.34
C ILE A 93 -16.83 -10.47 6.38
N ASP A 94 -17.47 -11.18 7.32
CA ASP A 94 -17.43 -12.67 7.34
C ASP A 94 -18.08 -13.27 6.10
N GLN A 95 -19.16 -12.66 5.62
CA GLN A 95 -19.79 -13.10 4.39
C GLN A 95 -18.81 -12.97 3.22
N VAL A 96 -18.11 -11.83 3.09
CA VAL A 96 -17.10 -11.62 2.04
C VAL A 96 -15.92 -12.57 2.20
N ILE A 97 -15.45 -12.82 3.42
CA ILE A 97 -14.38 -13.79 3.68
C ILE A 97 -14.79 -15.19 3.24
N THR A 98 -15.99 -15.63 3.63
CA THR A 98 -16.45 -17.00 3.40
C THR A 98 -16.86 -17.23 1.95
N SER A 99 -17.54 -16.27 1.34
CA SER A 99 -18.12 -16.42 0.00
C SER A 99 -17.22 -15.93 -1.13
N VAL A 100 -16.33 -14.96 -0.88
CA VAL A 100 -15.47 -14.37 -1.92
C VAL A 100 -14.02 -14.79 -1.69
N LEU A 101 -13.42 -14.36 -0.57
CA LEU A 101 -11.99 -14.57 -0.34
C LEU A 101 -11.61 -16.06 -0.32
N THR A 102 -12.42 -16.89 0.34
CA THR A 102 -12.16 -18.35 0.38
C THR A 102 -12.21 -18.98 -1.01
N GLN A 103 -13.11 -18.52 -1.89
CA GLN A 103 -13.18 -19.00 -3.27
C GLN A 103 -11.98 -18.50 -4.07
N ASP A 104 -11.62 -17.23 -3.93
CA ASP A 104 -10.45 -16.64 -4.57
C ASP A 104 -9.16 -17.37 -4.18
N LEU A 105 -8.98 -17.69 -2.90
CA LEU A 105 -7.80 -18.42 -2.41
C LEU A 105 -7.79 -19.88 -2.88
N ARG A 106 -8.95 -20.54 -3.03
CA ARG A 106 -9.02 -21.89 -3.64
C ARG A 106 -8.66 -21.88 -5.12
N ALA A 107 -9.08 -20.84 -5.83
CA ALA A 107 -8.77 -20.64 -7.24
C ALA A 107 -7.40 -19.98 -7.46
N ALA A 108 -6.73 -19.54 -6.38
CA ALA A 108 -5.46 -18.85 -6.47
C ALA A 108 -4.36 -19.82 -6.90
N GLY A 109 -3.74 -19.54 -8.05
CA GLY A 109 -2.43 -20.06 -8.38
C GLY A 109 -1.32 -19.24 -7.69
N SER A 110 -0.08 -19.41 -8.14
CA SER A 110 1.08 -18.61 -7.69
C SER A 110 1.12 -17.19 -8.29
N GLY A 111 0.01 -16.73 -8.89
CA GLY A 111 -0.07 -15.48 -9.64
C GLY A 111 0.18 -14.26 -8.75
N LYS A 112 1.39 -13.70 -8.83
CA LYS A 112 1.72 -12.38 -8.32
C LYS A 112 1.67 -11.35 -9.46
N LEU A 113 1.20 -10.17 -9.15
CA LEU A 113 1.40 -8.98 -9.96
C LEU A 113 2.88 -8.59 -9.85
N LEU A 114 3.58 -8.58 -10.98
CA LEU A 114 5.02 -8.32 -11.09
C LEU A 114 5.30 -6.97 -11.76
N PRO A 115 6.48 -6.35 -11.54
CA PRO A 115 6.77 -5.00 -12.03
C PRO A 115 6.69 -4.81 -13.55
N ASP A 116 6.81 -5.88 -14.32
CA ASP A 116 6.71 -5.91 -15.79
C ASP A 116 5.26 -6.05 -16.29
N HIS A 117 4.28 -6.18 -15.41
CA HIS A 117 2.88 -6.29 -15.80
C HIS A 117 2.42 -5.05 -16.60
N PRO A 118 1.68 -5.22 -17.72
CA PRO A 118 1.28 -4.12 -18.59
C PRO A 118 0.47 -3.00 -17.92
N CYS A 119 -0.22 -3.29 -16.80
CA CYS A 119 -0.97 -2.26 -16.07
C CYS A 119 -0.08 -1.10 -15.58
N PHE A 120 1.21 -1.36 -15.36
CA PHE A 120 2.16 -0.34 -14.92
C PHE A 120 2.58 0.61 -16.05
N ASP A 121 2.21 0.34 -17.30
CA ASP A 121 2.46 1.28 -18.40
C ASP A 121 1.64 2.57 -18.23
N HIS A 122 0.44 2.49 -17.67
CA HIS A 122 -0.37 3.67 -17.33
C HIS A 122 0.32 4.53 -16.26
N VAL A 123 0.89 3.91 -15.23
CA VAL A 123 1.67 4.59 -14.18
C VAL A 123 2.89 5.30 -14.80
N ARG A 124 3.64 4.60 -15.66
CA ARG A 124 4.82 5.16 -16.34
C ARG A 124 4.46 6.31 -17.28
N GLN A 125 3.39 6.18 -18.05
CA GLN A 125 2.91 7.22 -18.96
C GLN A 125 2.49 8.47 -18.18
N TYR A 126 1.74 8.30 -17.11
CA TYR A 126 1.35 9.38 -16.21
C TYR A 126 2.58 10.08 -15.61
N ALA A 127 3.53 9.30 -15.07
CA ALA A 127 4.75 9.82 -14.47
C ALA A 127 5.57 10.67 -15.45
N ARG A 128 5.76 10.19 -16.69
CA ARG A 128 6.45 10.95 -17.74
C ARG A 128 5.77 12.29 -18.04
N LYS A 129 4.44 12.28 -18.16
CA LYS A 129 3.67 13.50 -18.44
C LYS A 129 3.80 14.53 -17.33
N TRP A 130 3.78 14.08 -16.07
CA TRP A 130 3.78 14.96 -14.90
C TRP A 130 5.18 15.18 -14.30
N ASN A 131 6.24 14.77 -15.01
CA ASN A 131 7.64 14.89 -14.61
C ASN A 131 7.91 14.34 -13.20
N ILE A 132 7.41 13.12 -12.95
CA ILE A 132 7.56 12.40 -11.69
C ILE A 132 8.81 11.52 -11.78
N SER A 133 9.58 11.45 -10.69
CA SER A 133 10.85 10.72 -10.66
C SER A 133 10.69 9.21 -10.84
N ASP A 134 11.68 8.58 -11.47
CA ASP A 134 11.71 7.11 -11.64
C ASP A 134 11.72 6.37 -10.29
N ASP A 135 12.30 6.96 -9.25
CA ASP A 135 12.28 6.40 -7.88
C ASP A 135 10.86 6.36 -7.30
N ALA A 136 10.05 7.39 -7.55
CA ALA A 136 8.64 7.42 -7.14
C ALA A 136 7.85 6.33 -7.88
N VAL A 137 8.08 6.19 -9.19
CA VAL A 137 7.45 5.17 -10.04
C VAL A 137 7.83 3.77 -9.57
N SER A 138 9.12 3.52 -9.38
CA SER A 138 9.65 2.24 -8.89
C SER A 138 9.06 1.87 -7.53
N SER A 139 8.99 2.84 -6.60
CA SER A 139 8.43 2.62 -5.27
C SER A 139 6.92 2.36 -5.31
N ASN A 140 6.17 3.09 -6.14
CA ASN A 140 4.75 2.87 -6.36
C ASN A 140 4.47 1.49 -6.96
N ILE A 141 5.23 1.09 -7.99
CA ILE A 141 5.11 -0.25 -8.60
C ILE A 141 5.43 -1.34 -7.58
N LYS A 142 6.47 -1.18 -6.76
CA LYS A 142 6.80 -2.13 -5.69
C LYS A 142 5.67 -2.31 -4.68
N LEU A 143 5.01 -1.22 -4.27
CA LEU A 143 3.81 -1.29 -3.40
C LEU A 143 2.62 -1.97 -4.10
N ALA A 144 2.47 -1.74 -5.40
CA ALA A 144 1.39 -2.30 -6.19
C ALA A 144 1.63 -3.77 -6.62
N CYS A 145 2.80 -4.35 -6.38
CA CYS A 145 3.07 -5.76 -6.61
C CYS A 145 2.57 -6.61 -5.43
N GLY A 146 2.08 -7.83 -5.70
CA GLY A 146 1.54 -8.71 -4.66
C GLY A 146 0.71 -9.86 -5.24
N TYR A 147 0.13 -10.71 -4.40
CA TYR A 147 -0.75 -11.79 -4.89
C TYR A 147 -2.07 -11.23 -5.39
N LEU A 148 -2.45 -11.59 -6.63
CA LEU A 148 -3.64 -11.05 -7.31
C LEU A 148 -4.97 -11.38 -6.61
N LYS A 149 -4.99 -12.47 -5.84
CA LYS A 149 -6.18 -12.97 -5.13
C LYS A 149 -6.24 -12.53 -3.66
N PHE A 150 -5.27 -11.75 -3.20
CA PHE A 150 -5.32 -11.17 -1.86
C PHE A 150 -6.12 -9.86 -1.89
N PRO A 151 -6.76 -9.47 -0.77
CA PRO A 151 -7.38 -8.16 -0.66
C PRO A 151 -6.38 -7.04 -0.97
N VAL A 152 -6.79 -6.05 -1.75
CA VAL A 152 -6.00 -4.85 -2.05
C VAL A 152 -6.18 -3.82 -0.93
N ILE A 153 -5.10 -3.19 -0.47
CA ILE A 153 -5.19 -2.03 0.43
C ILE A 153 -5.25 -0.77 -0.42
N MET A 154 -6.31 0.02 -0.29
CA MET A 154 -6.47 1.29 -1.00
C MET A 154 -6.27 2.46 -0.03
N LEU A 155 -5.17 3.18 -0.19
CA LEU A 155 -4.83 4.41 0.52
C LEU A 155 -5.29 5.64 -0.28
N LEU A 156 -5.13 6.83 0.29
CA LEU A 156 -5.55 8.07 -0.36
C LEU A 156 -4.53 8.50 -1.43
N ASN A 157 -3.31 8.75 -0.99
CA ASN A 157 -2.25 9.30 -1.80
C ASN A 157 -0.89 9.08 -1.11
N PRO A 158 0.22 9.14 -1.86
CA PRO A 158 1.54 8.94 -1.30
C PRO A 158 1.91 9.93 -0.20
N ALA A 159 2.74 9.48 0.74
CA ALA A 159 3.29 10.31 1.80
C ALA A 159 4.16 11.47 1.24
N PRO A 160 4.34 12.56 2.01
CA PRO A 160 5.30 13.60 1.67
C PRO A 160 6.70 13.00 1.41
N LYS A 161 7.41 13.55 0.42
CA LYS A 161 8.76 13.12 0.02
C LYS A 161 8.86 11.69 -0.56
N HIS A 162 7.76 11.03 -0.88
CA HIS A 162 7.82 9.73 -1.57
C HIS A 162 8.60 9.80 -2.90
N GLU A 163 8.60 10.96 -3.56
CA GLU A 163 9.29 11.20 -4.84
C GLU A 163 10.82 11.27 -4.70
N SER A 164 11.33 11.43 -3.48
CA SER A 164 12.75 11.69 -3.22
C SER A 164 13.40 10.65 -2.30
N LEU A 165 12.73 9.53 -2.02
CA LEU A 165 13.22 8.49 -1.11
C LEU A 165 13.21 7.13 -1.80
N PRO A 166 14.31 6.34 -1.67
CA PRO A 166 14.29 4.93 -2.04
C PRO A 166 13.22 4.16 -1.24
N PHE A 167 12.67 3.11 -1.85
CA PHE A 167 11.56 2.33 -1.29
C PHE A 167 11.71 1.96 0.19
N ASP A 168 12.83 1.33 0.59
CA ASP A 168 13.03 0.88 1.98
C ASP A 168 13.05 2.06 2.96
N THR A 169 13.64 3.19 2.53
CA THR A 169 13.67 4.42 3.34
C THR A 169 12.28 5.07 3.40
N MET A 170 11.51 5.03 2.31
CA MET A 170 10.13 5.50 2.26
C MET A 170 9.26 4.71 3.23
N VAL A 171 9.33 3.38 3.22
CA VAL A 171 8.59 2.50 4.15
C VAL A 171 8.99 2.80 5.60
N ALA A 172 10.28 2.84 5.90
CA ALA A 172 10.77 3.06 7.26
C ALA A 172 10.37 4.43 7.85
N ARG A 173 10.25 5.47 7.00
CA ARG A 173 9.89 6.83 7.42
C ARG A 173 8.40 7.12 7.37
N CYS A 174 7.64 6.42 6.52
CA CYS A 174 6.20 6.59 6.42
C CYS A 174 5.50 5.82 7.56
N ARG A 175 4.98 6.54 8.55
CA ARG A 175 4.28 5.93 9.71
C ARG A 175 3.15 4.98 9.27
N THR A 176 2.40 5.35 8.24
CA THR A 176 1.31 4.51 7.70
C THR A 176 1.84 3.21 7.10
N LEU A 177 2.83 3.26 6.22
CA LEU A 177 3.39 2.05 5.59
C LEU A 177 4.06 1.14 6.62
N ARG A 178 4.82 1.73 7.56
CA ARG A 178 5.42 0.98 8.66
C ARG A 178 4.38 0.29 9.53
N TRP A 179 3.29 0.97 9.87
CA TRP A 179 2.20 0.35 10.64
C TRP A 179 1.54 -0.79 9.86
N ILE A 180 1.31 -0.63 8.56
CA ILE A 180 0.76 -1.69 7.69
C ILE A 180 1.72 -2.88 7.68
N GLU A 181 3.02 -2.64 7.49
CA GLU A 181 4.06 -3.67 7.52
C GLU A 181 4.07 -4.44 8.85
N ASP A 182 4.07 -3.74 9.99
CA ASP A 182 4.04 -4.35 11.32
C ASP A 182 2.81 -5.25 11.52
N VAL A 183 1.63 -4.83 11.01
CA VAL A 183 0.40 -5.62 11.09
C VAL A 183 0.47 -6.86 10.19
N LEU A 184 0.99 -6.73 8.96
CA LEU A 184 1.15 -7.83 8.03
C LEU A 184 2.17 -8.86 8.52
N ILE A 185 3.31 -8.41 9.06
CA ILE A 185 4.31 -9.27 9.69
C ILE A 185 3.68 -10.06 10.83
N GLY A 186 2.81 -9.42 11.62
CA GLY A 186 2.05 -10.06 12.69
C GLY A 186 1.15 -11.21 12.23
N VAL A 187 0.84 -11.31 10.93
CA VAL A 187 0.10 -12.44 10.33
C VAL A 187 0.97 -13.28 9.39
N GLY A 188 2.29 -13.06 9.31
CA GLY A 188 3.19 -13.84 8.45
C GLY A 188 3.23 -13.42 6.98
N LEU A 189 2.78 -12.20 6.67
CA LEU A 189 2.88 -11.59 5.34
C LEU A 189 3.87 -10.44 5.33
N GLY A 190 4.49 -10.16 4.18
CA GLY A 190 5.25 -8.94 3.94
C GLY A 190 4.49 -7.98 3.03
N LEU A 191 4.99 -6.74 2.90
CA LEU A 191 4.45 -5.76 1.94
C LEU A 191 4.45 -6.32 0.51
N ALA A 192 5.48 -7.06 0.11
CA ALA A 192 5.58 -7.68 -1.23
C ALA A 192 4.60 -8.85 -1.49
N ASP A 193 3.76 -9.20 -0.52
CA ASP A 193 2.69 -10.20 -0.70
C ASP A 193 1.33 -9.56 -0.98
N VAL A 194 1.14 -8.29 -0.65
CA VAL A 194 -0.14 -7.59 -0.76
C VAL A 194 -0.04 -6.40 -1.69
N ILE A 195 -1.08 -6.20 -2.50
CA ILE A 195 -1.15 -5.04 -3.38
C ILE A 195 -1.62 -3.85 -2.54
N ILE A 196 -0.79 -2.79 -2.49
CA ILE A 196 -1.11 -1.51 -1.87
C ILE A 196 -1.17 -0.46 -2.96
N LEU A 197 -2.34 0.14 -3.13
CA LEU A 197 -2.58 1.23 -4.08
C LEU A 197 -2.92 2.52 -3.33
N ASP A 198 -2.58 3.64 -3.94
CA ASP A 198 -3.17 4.93 -3.62
C ASP A 198 -4.27 5.21 -4.65
N ILE A 199 -5.44 5.70 -4.22
CA ILE A 199 -6.51 6.06 -5.17
C ILE A 199 -6.05 7.18 -6.10
N CYS A 200 -5.19 8.08 -5.61
CA CYS A 200 -4.46 9.07 -6.38
C CYS A 200 -2.95 8.76 -6.36
N PRO A 201 -2.46 7.91 -7.28
CA PRO A 201 -1.07 7.46 -7.31
C PRO A 201 -0.12 8.60 -7.67
N LEU A 202 1.10 8.52 -7.16
CA LEU A 202 2.23 9.41 -7.48
C LEU A 202 2.04 10.91 -7.13
N LEU A 203 0.87 11.32 -6.62
CA LEU A 203 0.61 12.70 -6.24
C LEU A 203 0.61 12.89 -4.72
N SER A 204 1.72 13.36 -4.19
CA SER A 204 1.79 13.81 -2.81
C SER A 204 1.01 15.12 -2.59
N ASN A 205 0.68 15.42 -1.34
CA ASN A 205 0.07 16.72 -0.99
C ASN A 205 0.96 17.91 -1.39
N ASP A 206 2.29 17.76 -1.33
CA ASP A 206 3.24 18.80 -1.72
C ASP A 206 3.23 19.02 -3.23
N ARG A 207 3.19 17.92 -4.01
CA ARG A 207 3.09 17.98 -5.48
C ARG A 207 1.77 18.63 -5.92
N ILE A 208 0.66 18.30 -5.27
CA ILE A 208 -0.65 18.92 -5.54
C ILE A 208 -0.60 20.44 -5.31
N ARG A 209 -0.01 20.89 -4.20
CA ARG A 209 0.17 22.32 -3.92
C ARG A 209 1.09 23.01 -4.93
N GLN A 210 2.10 22.30 -5.44
CA GLN A 210 2.97 22.82 -6.47
C GLN A 210 2.20 22.99 -7.79
N LEU A 211 1.45 21.98 -8.23
CA LEU A 211 0.64 22.04 -9.45
C LEU A 211 -0.39 23.17 -9.43
N GLU A 212 -0.97 23.45 -8.25
CA GLU A 212 -1.88 24.58 -8.04
C GLU A 212 -1.21 25.94 -8.31
N LYS A 213 0.09 26.06 -8.02
CA LYS A 213 0.89 27.27 -8.30
C LYS A 213 1.38 27.35 -9.74
N GLU A 214 1.52 26.21 -10.42
CA GLU A 214 2.06 26.13 -11.78
C GLU A 214 1.05 26.55 -12.87
N GLY A 215 -0.24 26.74 -12.53
CA GLY A 215 -1.24 27.28 -13.46
C GLY A 215 -2.67 26.82 -13.19
N LEU A 216 -3.63 27.58 -13.70
CA LEU A 216 -5.06 27.27 -13.57
C LEU A 216 -5.38 25.90 -14.22
N GLY A 217 -6.11 25.04 -13.50
CA GLY A 217 -6.57 23.75 -14.01
C GLY A 217 -5.55 22.60 -13.98
N ARG A 218 -4.25 22.87 -13.76
CA ARG A 218 -3.21 21.83 -13.77
C ARG A 218 -3.41 20.79 -12.67
N LYS A 219 -3.75 21.24 -11.46
CA LYS A 219 -4.09 20.37 -10.33
C LYS A 219 -5.26 19.44 -10.67
N GLN A 220 -6.34 19.98 -11.21
CA GLN A 220 -7.55 19.23 -11.54
C GLN A 220 -7.27 18.18 -12.62
N GLN A 221 -6.52 18.56 -13.65
CA GLN A 221 -6.12 17.65 -14.70
C GLN A 221 -5.24 16.50 -14.17
N ALA A 222 -4.22 16.82 -13.35
CA ALA A 222 -3.34 15.79 -12.78
C ALA A 222 -4.08 14.82 -11.86
N LEU A 223 -5.02 15.32 -11.05
CA LEU A 223 -5.85 14.50 -10.18
C LEU A 223 -6.78 13.58 -10.98
N SER A 224 -7.47 14.11 -11.99
CA SER A 224 -8.34 13.30 -12.85
C SER A 224 -7.57 12.16 -13.50
N GLU A 225 -6.43 12.47 -14.10
CA GLU A 225 -5.60 11.48 -14.78
C GLU A 225 -4.97 10.46 -13.81
N ALA A 226 -4.68 10.85 -12.57
CA ALA A 226 -4.23 9.91 -11.53
C ALA A 226 -5.33 8.92 -11.16
N TYR A 227 -6.58 9.39 -11.04
CA TYR A 227 -7.73 8.51 -10.82
C TYR A 227 -7.97 7.57 -12.00
N ASP A 228 -7.81 8.04 -13.24
CA ASP A 228 -7.88 7.21 -14.44
C ASP A 228 -6.84 6.07 -14.41
N VAL A 229 -5.60 6.38 -13.98
CA VAL A 229 -4.55 5.36 -13.81
C VAL A 229 -4.99 4.27 -12.83
N THR A 230 -5.49 4.65 -11.65
CA THR A 230 -5.97 3.66 -10.68
C THR A 230 -7.15 2.84 -11.23
N GLN A 231 -8.10 3.50 -11.89
CA GLN A 231 -9.22 2.81 -12.52
C GLN A 231 -8.74 1.78 -13.54
N LYS A 232 -7.82 2.17 -14.44
CA LYS A 232 -7.25 1.25 -15.45
C LYS A 232 -6.53 0.07 -14.80
N MET A 233 -5.77 0.31 -13.74
CA MET A 233 -5.13 -0.77 -13.00
C MET A 233 -6.15 -1.75 -12.43
N LEU A 234 -7.21 -1.26 -11.78
CA LEU A 234 -8.29 -2.10 -11.25
C LEU A 234 -9.03 -2.87 -12.34
N GLU A 235 -9.31 -2.25 -13.49
CA GLU A 235 -9.91 -2.90 -14.68
C GLU A 235 -9.05 -4.06 -15.19
N MET A 236 -7.72 -3.93 -15.13
CA MET A 236 -6.79 -4.91 -15.68
C MET A 236 -6.56 -6.12 -14.78
N PHE A 237 -6.39 -5.93 -13.47
CA PHE A 237 -6.09 -7.04 -12.57
C PHE A 237 -7.31 -7.51 -11.73
N GLN A 238 -8.43 -6.78 -11.80
CA GLN A 238 -9.76 -7.18 -11.35
C GLN A 238 -9.80 -7.78 -9.92
N PRO A 239 -9.44 -7.01 -8.88
CA PRO A 239 -9.46 -7.51 -7.52
C PRO A 239 -10.88 -7.72 -7.02
N SER A 240 -11.16 -8.85 -6.38
CA SER A 240 -12.49 -9.12 -5.82
C SER A 240 -12.78 -8.33 -4.54
N ILE A 241 -11.73 -7.92 -3.81
CA ILE A 241 -11.82 -7.27 -2.50
C ILE A 241 -10.84 -6.10 -2.42
N VAL A 242 -11.35 -4.94 -2.00
CA VAL A 242 -10.54 -3.75 -1.67
C VAL A 242 -10.85 -3.33 -0.24
N ILE A 243 -9.81 -3.17 0.58
CA ILE A 243 -9.88 -2.54 1.90
C ILE A 243 -9.67 -1.04 1.69
N SER A 244 -10.74 -0.26 1.75
CA SER A 244 -10.67 1.17 1.51
C SER A 244 -10.30 1.94 2.78
N CYS A 245 -9.04 2.36 2.83
CA CYS A 245 -8.47 3.24 3.84
C CYS A 245 -8.46 4.70 3.39
N GLN A 246 -9.17 5.07 2.32
CA GLN A 246 -9.29 6.45 1.85
C GLN A 246 -10.59 7.09 2.39
N CYS A 247 -10.45 8.01 3.35
CA CYS A 247 -11.59 8.68 4.00
C CYS A 247 -11.88 10.09 3.45
N SER A 248 -11.29 10.45 2.30
CA SER A 248 -11.08 11.85 1.90
C SER A 248 -11.82 12.19 0.61
N THR A 249 -13.13 12.31 0.70
CA THR A 249 -13.90 13.11 -0.27
C THR A 249 -14.48 14.39 0.35
N SER A 250 -14.17 14.71 1.61
CA SER A 250 -14.61 15.97 2.25
C SER A 250 -13.52 17.04 2.37
N PHE A 251 -12.27 16.74 1.96
CA PHE A 251 -11.20 17.74 1.97
C PHE A 251 -11.29 18.61 0.71
N SER A 252 -11.41 19.93 0.89
CA SER A 252 -11.52 20.92 -0.19
C SER A 252 -10.40 20.86 -1.25
N ASN A 253 -9.24 20.29 -0.90
CA ASN A 253 -8.10 20.14 -1.79
C ASN A 253 -8.21 18.97 -2.77
N TRP A 254 -9.04 17.98 -2.45
CA TRP A 254 -9.24 16.76 -3.20
C TRP A 254 -10.64 16.83 -3.80
N VAL A 255 -10.76 17.26 -5.06
CA VAL A 255 -12.05 17.60 -5.70
C VAL A 255 -13.14 16.60 -5.29
N PRO A 256 -14.02 16.97 -4.34
CA PRO A 256 -15.09 16.09 -3.89
C PRO A 256 -15.99 15.79 -5.09
N GLY A 257 -16.01 14.54 -5.56
CA GLY A 257 -16.95 14.10 -6.58
C GLY A 257 -16.56 14.38 -8.05
N GLY A 258 -15.32 14.75 -8.35
CA GLY A 258 -14.87 14.94 -9.74
C GLY A 258 -14.69 13.63 -10.53
N HIS A 259 -14.31 12.54 -9.86
CA HIS A 259 -14.05 11.26 -10.51
C HIS A 259 -14.86 10.13 -9.87
N VAL A 260 -15.55 9.35 -10.71
CA VAL A 260 -16.49 8.30 -10.27
C VAL A 260 -15.80 7.29 -9.37
N ILE A 261 -14.62 6.80 -9.76
CA ILE A 261 -13.88 5.81 -8.98
C ILE A 261 -13.54 6.26 -7.55
N ALA A 262 -13.13 7.53 -7.38
CA ALA A 262 -12.75 8.09 -6.10
C ALA A 262 -13.95 8.18 -5.16
N ARG A 263 -15.13 8.53 -5.70
CA ARG A 263 -16.40 8.54 -4.96
C ARG A 263 -16.85 7.14 -4.59
N GLU A 264 -16.81 6.21 -5.54
CA GLU A 264 -17.36 4.87 -5.35
C GLU A 264 -16.53 4.03 -4.37
N LEU A 265 -15.20 4.17 -4.40
CA LEU A 265 -14.27 3.49 -3.51
C LEU A 265 -14.02 4.24 -2.20
N CYS A 266 -14.63 5.40 -1.98
CA CYS A 266 -14.46 6.15 -0.74
C CYS A 266 -14.95 5.37 0.47
N SER A 267 -14.26 5.58 1.59
CA SER A 267 -14.68 5.12 2.91
C SER A 267 -14.99 6.29 3.84
N SER A 268 -15.57 5.98 4.99
CA SER A 268 -15.77 6.92 6.08
C SER A 268 -15.57 6.24 7.43
N MET A 269 -15.25 7.01 8.48
CA MET A 269 -15.16 6.48 9.85
C MET A 269 -16.48 5.83 10.28
N LYS A 270 -17.62 6.38 9.88
CA LYS A 270 -18.95 5.85 10.18
C LYS A 270 -19.15 4.47 9.55
N SER A 271 -18.90 4.36 8.25
CA SER A 271 -19.03 3.09 7.50
C SER A 271 -18.04 2.03 7.96
N ALA A 272 -16.81 2.43 8.25
CA ALA A 272 -15.79 1.53 8.82
C ALA A 272 -16.23 0.97 10.18
N ARG A 273 -16.71 1.81 11.09
CA ARG A 273 -17.23 1.35 12.40
C ARG A 273 -18.46 0.47 12.27
N ALA A 274 -19.31 0.76 11.30
CA ALA A 274 -20.47 -0.07 10.97
C ALA A 274 -20.08 -1.40 10.29
N ARG A 275 -18.79 -1.64 10.02
CA ARG A 275 -18.26 -2.83 9.34
C ARG A 275 -18.93 -3.05 7.98
N GLU A 276 -19.19 -1.95 7.28
CA GLU A 276 -19.89 -1.97 6.01
C GLU A 276 -18.99 -2.55 4.91
N VAL A 277 -19.61 -3.31 4.01
CA VAL A 277 -19.00 -3.70 2.74
C VAL A 277 -19.91 -3.22 1.62
N LYS A 278 -19.31 -2.50 0.68
CA LYS A 278 -20.01 -1.96 -0.49
C LYS A 278 -19.63 -2.73 -1.73
N ALA A 279 -20.61 -3.09 -2.55
CA ALA A 279 -20.36 -3.58 -3.90
C ALA A 279 -20.16 -2.40 -4.86
N VAL A 280 -19.06 -2.40 -5.60
CA VAL A 280 -18.76 -1.41 -6.64
C VAL A 280 -18.43 -2.14 -7.93
N SER A 281 -18.96 -1.67 -9.05
CA SER A 281 -18.65 -2.21 -10.38
C SER A 281 -17.66 -1.29 -11.08
N ILE A 282 -16.58 -1.84 -11.62
CA ILE A 282 -15.57 -1.10 -12.39
C ILE A 282 -15.36 -1.88 -13.70
N GLY A 283 -15.72 -1.28 -14.83
CA GLY A 283 -15.86 -2.04 -16.07
C GLY A 283 -16.80 -3.23 -15.88
N ASP A 284 -16.34 -4.43 -16.25
CA ASP A 284 -17.14 -5.66 -16.21
C ASP A 284 -16.96 -6.48 -14.91
N HIS A 285 -16.23 -5.96 -13.91
CA HIS A 285 -15.96 -6.68 -12.68
C HIS A 285 -16.53 -5.99 -11.44
N LYS A 286 -16.89 -6.81 -10.45
CA LYS A 286 -17.46 -6.37 -9.18
C LYS A 286 -16.42 -6.48 -8.07
N ILE A 287 -16.21 -5.38 -7.35
CA ILE A 287 -15.35 -5.28 -6.18
C ILE A 287 -16.20 -5.22 -4.91
N ASN A 288 -15.81 -5.98 -3.89
CA ASN A 288 -16.29 -5.84 -2.53
C ASN A 288 -15.38 -4.86 -1.77
N VAL A 289 -15.85 -3.64 -1.59
CA VAL A 289 -15.13 -2.57 -0.89
C VAL A 289 -15.43 -2.66 0.60
N VAL A 290 -14.49 -3.24 1.34
CA VAL A 290 -14.53 -3.27 2.80
C VAL A 290 -14.17 -1.88 3.32
N GLN A 291 -15.11 -1.27 4.05
CA GLN A 291 -14.96 0.08 4.54
C GLN A 291 -13.99 0.08 5.73
N ALA A 292 -12.89 0.81 5.60
CA ALA A 292 -11.87 0.99 6.63
C ALA A 292 -11.56 2.48 6.81
N TYR A 293 -10.51 2.81 7.54
CA TYR A 293 -10.07 4.20 7.64
C TYR A 293 -8.55 4.31 7.60
N HIS A 294 -8.04 5.49 7.26
CA HIS A 294 -6.61 5.69 7.07
C HIS A 294 -5.84 5.57 8.39
N PRO A 295 -4.73 4.80 8.47
CA PRO A 295 -3.94 4.67 9.70
C PRO A 295 -3.47 6.01 10.29
N SER A 296 -3.26 7.04 9.45
CA SER A 296 -2.89 8.37 9.92
C SER A 296 -3.88 8.99 10.90
N SER A 297 -5.15 8.53 10.93
CA SER A 297 -6.18 9.06 11.83
C SER A 297 -5.85 8.82 13.30
N PHE A 298 -5.12 7.74 13.63
CA PHE A 298 -4.64 7.47 14.98
C PHE A 298 -3.12 7.59 15.14
N LEU A 299 -2.34 7.53 14.05
CA LEU A 299 -0.86 7.66 14.12
C LEU A 299 -0.36 9.10 14.26
N ASN A 300 -1.16 10.09 13.84
CA ASN A 300 -0.76 11.50 13.87
C ASN A 300 -1.35 12.26 15.07
N TYR A 301 -2.23 11.65 15.86
CA TYR A 301 -3.01 12.37 16.86
C TYR A 301 -2.71 11.94 18.30
N ASN A 302 -2.22 12.90 19.10
CA ASN A 302 -2.32 12.89 20.58
C ASN A 302 -3.71 13.36 21.06
N ARG A 303 -4.73 13.38 20.20
CA ARG A 303 -6.07 13.89 20.57
C ARG A 303 -6.78 12.87 21.45
N ARG A 304 -7.01 13.25 22.71
CA ARG A 304 -8.02 12.64 23.59
C ARG A 304 -9.35 12.63 22.82
N GLY A 305 -9.93 11.46 22.59
CA GLY A 305 -11.21 11.32 21.88
C GLY A 305 -11.19 10.52 20.57
N HIS A 306 -10.02 10.07 20.07
CA HIS A 306 -10.03 9.10 18.97
C HIS A 306 -10.56 7.75 19.47
N HIS A 307 -11.68 7.28 18.92
CA HIS A 307 -12.40 6.09 19.41
C HIS A 307 -11.69 4.76 19.14
N ASP A 308 -10.61 4.76 18.36
CA ASP A 308 -9.73 3.60 18.20
C ASP A 308 -8.29 3.97 18.58
N LEU A 309 -8.03 3.94 19.88
CA LEU A 309 -6.70 4.21 20.43
C LEU A 309 -5.74 3.11 19.98
N GLY A 310 -4.79 3.48 19.13
CA GLY A 310 -3.78 2.56 18.59
C GLY A 310 -4.23 1.73 17.38
N GLY A 311 -5.40 2.00 16.81
CA GLY A 311 -5.86 1.34 15.57
C GLY A 311 -6.18 -0.14 15.73
N GLN A 312 -6.69 -0.56 16.89
CA GLN A 312 -6.99 -1.95 17.21
C GLN A 312 -8.11 -2.52 16.34
N PHE A 313 -9.14 -1.74 16.03
CA PHE A 313 -10.18 -2.16 15.09
C PHE A 313 -9.58 -2.38 13.70
N LEU A 314 -8.77 -1.44 13.21
CA LEU A 314 -8.18 -1.55 11.88
C LEU A 314 -7.19 -2.73 11.81
N LYS A 315 -6.40 -2.93 12.87
CA LYS A 315 -5.53 -4.10 13.04
C LYS A 315 -6.33 -5.40 13.01
N ALA A 316 -7.41 -5.50 13.78
CA ALA A 316 -8.27 -6.68 13.82
C ALA A 316 -8.91 -6.95 12.45
N LEU A 317 -9.33 -5.90 11.73
CA LEU A 317 -9.85 -6.01 10.38
C LEU A 317 -8.83 -6.60 9.41
N PHE A 318 -7.61 -6.05 9.40
CA PHE A 318 -6.51 -6.54 8.57
C PHE A 318 -6.18 -8.00 8.91
N GLN A 319 -6.05 -8.32 10.19
CA GLN A 319 -5.78 -9.69 10.64
C GLN A 319 -6.87 -10.66 10.17
N ARG A 320 -8.14 -10.28 10.27
CA ARG A 320 -9.26 -11.14 9.85
C ARG A 320 -9.24 -11.42 8.34
N LEU A 321 -8.95 -10.42 7.51
CA LEU A 321 -8.89 -10.56 6.05
C LEU A 321 -7.61 -11.24 5.54
N TYR A 322 -6.47 -11.02 6.22
CA TYR A 322 -5.18 -11.54 5.76
C TYR A 322 -4.75 -12.85 6.42
N ASN A 323 -5.32 -13.28 7.55
CA ASN A 323 -5.05 -14.60 8.12
C ASN A 323 -5.35 -15.75 7.14
N PRO A 324 -6.49 -15.78 6.42
CA PRO A 324 -6.74 -16.78 5.38
C PRO A 324 -5.66 -16.76 4.28
N CYS A 325 -5.21 -15.57 3.89
CA CYS A 325 -4.19 -15.37 2.85
C CYS A 325 -2.82 -15.92 3.30
N SER A 326 -2.43 -15.66 4.55
CA SER A 326 -1.21 -16.21 5.14
C SER A 326 -1.22 -17.73 5.23
N ASN A 327 -2.33 -18.30 5.71
CA ASN A 327 -2.52 -19.75 5.76
C ASN A 327 -2.37 -20.37 4.37
N TRP A 328 -3.01 -19.78 3.37
CA TRP A 328 -2.87 -20.21 1.98
C TRP A 328 -1.42 -20.13 1.49
N LYS A 329 -0.72 -19.00 1.72
CA LYS A 329 0.68 -18.81 1.30
C LYS A 329 1.59 -19.88 1.90
N ASN A 330 1.43 -20.18 3.18
CA ASN A 330 2.22 -21.19 3.88
C ASN A 330 1.96 -22.60 3.34
N GLN A 331 0.69 -22.95 3.10
CA GLN A 331 0.34 -24.24 2.47
C GLN A 331 0.92 -24.35 1.06
N HIS A 332 0.86 -23.28 0.27
CA HIS A 332 1.37 -23.25 -1.08
C HIS A 332 2.90 -23.41 -1.13
N ILE A 333 3.64 -22.67 -0.28
CA ILE A 333 5.10 -22.81 -0.17
C ILE A 333 5.49 -24.24 0.23
N MET A 334 4.79 -24.84 1.20
CA MET A 334 5.06 -26.21 1.62
C MET A 334 4.79 -27.21 0.50
N ALA A 335 3.71 -27.06 -0.25
CA ALA A 335 3.40 -27.91 -1.40
C ALA A 335 4.50 -27.82 -2.48
N LEU A 336 5.05 -26.63 -2.74
CA LEU A 336 6.16 -26.44 -3.67
C LEU A 336 7.45 -27.13 -3.18
N ILE A 337 7.78 -27.01 -1.90
CA ILE A 337 8.96 -27.66 -1.30
C ILE A 337 8.84 -29.19 -1.40
N VAL A 338 7.67 -29.75 -1.04
CA VAL A 338 7.43 -31.19 -1.14
C VAL A 338 7.53 -31.67 -2.59
N SER A 339 6.97 -30.90 -3.54
CA SER A 339 7.05 -31.24 -4.98
C SER A 339 8.48 -31.20 -5.51
N ALA A 340 9.28 -30.22 -5.09
CA ALA A 340 10.70 -30.11 -5.46
C ALA A 340 11.52 -31.29 -4.90
N ASN A 341 11.30 -31.66 -3.64
CA ASN A 341 12.00 -32.77 -3.00
C ASN A 341 11.65 -34.12 -3.66
N ASN A 342 10.38 -34.36 -3.98
CA ASN A 342 9.96 -35.57 -4.68
C ASN A 342 10.59 -35.68 -6.08
N SER A 343 10.72 -34.55 -6.78
CA SER A 343 11.37 -34.50 -8.09
C SER A 343 12.87 -34.83 -8.01
N LEU A 344 13.55 -34.34 -6.97
CA LEU A 344 14.96 -34.66 -6.70
C LEU A 344 15.15 -36.16 -6.39
N VAL A 345 14.32 -36.74 -5.54
CA VAL A 345 14.41 -38.18 -5.20
C VAL A 345 14.11 -39.08 -6.41
N ALA A 346 13.16 -38.70 -7.27
CA ALA A 346 12.88 -39.42 -8.50
C ALA A 346 14.09 -39.42 -9.45
N SER A 347 14.82 -38.30 -9.54
CA SER A 347 16.02 -38.18 -10.38
C SER A 347 17.23 -38.98 -9.87
N THR A 348 17.30 -39.27 -8.57
CA THR A 348 18.38 -40.09 -8.00
C THR A 348 18.13 -41.60 -8.11
N ASN A 349 16.88 -42.01 -8.35
CA ASN A 349 16.49 -43.44 -8.45
C ASN A 349 16.41 -43.96 -9.90
N THR A 350 16.59 -43.10 -10.90
CA THR A 350 16.89 -43.57 -12.26
C THR A 350 18.28 -44.20 -12.26
N SER A 351 18.30 -45.52 -12.15
CA SER A 351 19.51 -46.33 -12.27
C SER A 351 20.31 -45.89 -13.50
N PRO A 352 21.65 -45.78 -13.40
CA PRO A 352 22.47 -45.42 -14.55
C PRO A 352 22.10 -46.34 -15.72
N PRO A 353 21.98 -45.80 -16.95
CA PRO A 353 21.63 -46.60 -18.11
C PRO A 353 22.55 -47.81 -18.11
N ARG A 354 21.92 -48.99 -18.00
CA ARG A 354 22.61 -50.29 -18.02
C ARG A 354 23.51 -50.22 -19.25
N ARG A 355 24.82 -50.22 -19.05
CA ARG A 355 25.78 -50.30 -20.16
C ARG A 355 25.35 -51.50 -20.97
N GLU A 356 24.79 -51.27 -22.16
CA GLU A 356 24.73 -52.30 -23.16
C GLU A 356 26.19 -52.69 -23.39
N GLU A 357 26.56 -53.86 -22.86
CA GLU A 357 27.75 -54.59 -23.29
C GLU A 357 27.58 -54.79 -24.80
N THR A 358 28.19 -53.87 -25.55
CA THR A 358 28.41 -54.06 -26.97
C THR A 358 29.49 -55.12 -27.08
N ASP A 359 29.06 -56.35 -27.34
CA ASP A 359 29.92 -57.46 -27.71
C ASP A 359 30.83 -57.02 -28.87
N GLY A 360 32.10 -56.82 -28.53
CA GLY A 360 33.14 -56.43 -29.46
C GLY A 360 33.48 -57.55 -30.42
N THR A 361 32.81 -57.58 -31.57
CA THR A 361 33.36 -58.22 -32.78
C THR A 361 34.27 -57.21 -33.49
N TRP A 362 35.57 -57.38 -33.28
CA TRP A 362 36.61 -56.70 -34.02
C TRP A 362 36.57 -57.15 -35.48
N ASN A 363 36.18 -56.26 -36.39
CA ASN A 363 36.38 -56.45 -37.83
C ASN A 363 37.37 -55.40 -38.33
N THR A 364 38.56 -55.87 -38.66
CA THR A 364 39.64 -55.12 -39.30
C THR A 364 39.31 -54.89 -40.78
N ARG A 365 39.09 -53.64 -41.19
CA ARG A 365 39.35 -53.26 -42.59
C ARG A 365 39.68 -51.79 -42.77
N ALA A 366 40.83 -51.58 -43.40
CA ALA A 366 41.40 -50.32 -43.84
C ALA A 366 40.58 -49.65 -44.96
N GLU A 367 40.66 -48.32 -45.04
CA GLU A 367 41.08 -47.53 -46.23
C GLU A 367 40.73 -46.04 -46.00
N ARG A 368 41.74 -45.18 -45.78
CA ARG A 368 42.28 -44.24 -46.78
C ARG A 368 41.22 -43.56 -47.66
N ARG A 369 41.03 -42.24 -47.47
CA ARG A 369 41.11 -41.25 -48.57
C ARG A 369 41.37 -39.83 -48.04
N PHE A 370 42.43 -39.26 -48.60
CA PHE A 370 42.77 -37.85 -48.61
C PHE A 370 41.70 -37.03 -49.37
N GLY A 371 41.49 -35.78 -48.95
CA GLY A 371 40.74 -34.79 -49.72
C GLY A 371 40.90 -33.39 -49.13
N LYS A 372 41.84 -32.62 -49.68
CA LYS A 372 42.05 -31.18 -49.48
C LYS A 372 40.86 -30.36 -50.02
N GLY A 373 40.63 -29.17 -49.46
CA GLY A 373 39.83 -28.11 -50.11
C GLY A 373 39.33 -27.08 -49.10
N THR A 374 40.11 -26.06 -48.73
CA THR A 374 40.11 -24.68 -49.28
C THR A 374 39.04 -23.75 -48.68
N LEU A 375 39.52 -22.61 -48.21
CA LEU A 375 38.85 -21.40 -47.71
C LEU A 375 37.79 -20.80 -48.65
N VAL A 376 36.86 -19.99 -48.11
CA VAL A 376 36.68 -18.53 -48.35
C VAL A 376 35.39 -18.03 -47.63
N PRO A 377 35.28 -16.74 -47.24
CA PRO A 377 34.31 -16.22 -46.26
C PRO A 377 33.16 -15.36 -46.85
N ALA A 378 32.23 -14.99 -45.95
CA ALA A 378 31.39 -13.78 -45.87
C ALA A 378 30.58 -13.29 -47.09
N ILE A 379 29.33 -12.86 -46.85
CA ILE A 379 28.79 -11.52 -47.17
C ILE A 379 27.42 -11.34 -46.50
N ALA A 380 27.20 -10.13 -45.99
CA ALA A 380 25.99 -9.62 -45.38
C ALA A 380 24.94 -9.14 -46.39
N SER A 381 23.72 -8.92 -45.92
CA SER A 381 22.84 -7.80 -46.31
C SER A 381 21.93 -7.46 -45.13
#